data_AF-A0A2S7IG64-F1
#
_entry.id   AF-A0A2S7IG64-F1
#
_cell.length_a   1.000
_cell.length_b   1.000
_cell.length_c   1.000
_cell.angle_alpha   90.00
_cell.angle_beta   90.00
_cell.angle_gamma   90.00
#
_symmetry.space_group_name_H-M   'P 1'
#
loop_
_entity.id
_entity.type
_entity.pdbx_description
1 polymer ?
#
loop_
_entity_poly.entity_id
_entity_poly.type
_entity_poly.pdbx_seq_one_letter_code
_entity_poly.pdbx_strand_id
1 'polypeptide(L)'
;MQFTSTLRNIIAIAVLTSVAVTAHAQNPLSPAMGFNVMVRENLTVSSNETDGPMAVGGNFIIKGGYQVNIHEVGTYKGTGSNIIGLYVGNQVIFESGNTVKIGNGRYVKIGNLSNTDVSNGNNQTESTRILKKGSSRDSNPRIELALTQPIDKVPIGAGEKIDFETIYKNFEVSSQNISLCSSNTTLLTPNGDPMSATNIPSHGQVRVVLKANTVNVLNISGDNLNRINSIGFAGSVSRPDANTPFVINVNVNGTFNWKPFNFTGIGDQEGQFILFNFHQTSKILLTDQNNTIKGSLLAPSADVVKSISSNIDGQVIARSYDQSGGENHYQLFNANVPGCKENSLPVELSYFKAEANNQQQAVLSWGTAQEVNSAYFIVEKSRDGKSFEGIRTVAAKGQSKQAQAYTFVDQQATYGVNYYRLRQMDTDGRSQVFRSVSVIIDSPENRLFSVYPNPNRGEAFSVRVQDETTQLQLQTLQGVRVPVQISPTSQELRVNPTQSLVPGTYVLRIQDRSGVYARKIVIL
;
A
#
# COMPACT_ATOMS: atom_id res chain seq x y z
N MET A 1 10.48 -21.70 -59.35
CA MET A 1 10.14 -20.41 -58.74
C MET A 1 10.75 -20.36 -57.34
N GLN A 2 11.69 -19.44 -57.10
CA GLN A 2 12.19 -19.10 -55.76
C GLN A 2 11.22 -18.11 -55.08
N PHE A 3 11.07 -18.19 -53.75
CA PHE A 3 11.30 -17.10 -52.77
C PHE A 3 10.81 -17.48 -51.35
N THR A 4 11.75 -17.44 -50.39
CA THR A 4 11.71 -16.99 -48.97
C THR A 4 10.45 -17.12 -48.10
N SER A 5 10.60 -17.67 -46.88
CA SER A 5 10.51 -16.87 -45.63
C SER A 5 11.06 -17.63 -44.40
N THR A 6 11.80 -16.88 -43.58
CA THR A 6 12.37 -17.24 -42.28
C THR A 6 11.41 -16.80 -41.17
N LEU A 7 11.08 -17.68 -40.21
CA LEU A 7 10.43 -17.28 -38.96
C LEU A 7 11.45 -17.32 -37.80
N ARG A 8 11.80 -16.11 -37.34
CA ARG A 8 12.55 -15.85 -36.10
C ARG A 8 11.63 -16.06 -34.90
N ASN A 9 11.99 -16.96 -33.99
CA ASN A 9 11.39 -17.00 -32.65
C ASN A 9 12.02 -15.89 -31.79
N ILE A 10 11.23 -14.86 -31.48
CA ILE A 10 11.58 -13.80 -30.54
C ILE A 10 11.32 -14.35 -29.13
N ILE A 11 12.38 -14.63 -28.37
CA ILE A 11 12.30 -14.85 -26.93
C ILE A 11 12.17 -13.45 -26.29
N ALA A 12 10.98 -13.09 -25.85
CA ALA A 12 10.77 -11.91 -25.02
C ALA A 12 11.29 -12.23 -23.60
N ILE A 13 12.54 -11.86 -23.33
CA ILE A 13 13.06 -11.80 -21.96
C ILE A 13 12.35 -10.62 -21.29
N ALA A 14 11.33 -10.90 -20.49
CA ALA A 14 10.80 -9.93 -19.54
C ALA A 14 11.86 -9.71 -18.46
N VAL A 15 12.74 -8.74 -18.69
CA VAL A 15 13.59 -8.17 -17.64
C VAL A 15 12.63 -7.45 -16.71
N LEU A 16 12.18 -8.12 -15.64
CA LEU A 16 11.65 -7.43 -14.48
C LEU A 16 12.82 -6.64 -13.89
N THR A 17 12.92 -5.37 -14.25
CA THR A 17 13.66 -4.40 -13.46
C THR A 17 12.96 -4.32 -12.11
N SER A 18 13.50 -5.04 -11.13
CA SER A 18 13.25 -4.71 -9.74
C SER A 18 13.74 -3.28 -9.55
N VAL A 19 12.81 -2.33 -9.46
CA VAL A 19 13.15 -1.01 -8.94
C VAL A 19 13.55 -1.25 -7.49
N ALA A 20 14.86 -1.35 -7.27
CA ALA A 20 15.40 -1.17 -5.94
C ALA A 20 14.93 0.22 -5.50
N VAL A 21 14.01 0.26 -4.53
CA VAL A 21 13.75 1.50 -3.80
C VAL A 21 15.02 1.73 -3.00
N THR A 22 15.95 2.46 -3.58
CA THR A 22 17.03 3.07 -2.84
C THR A 22 16.39 3.91 -1.75
N ALA A 23 16.69 3.60 -0.48
CA ALA A 23 16.46 4.50 0.63
C ALA A 23 17.38 5.71 0.43
N HIS A 24 16.99 6.60 -0.48
CA HIS A 24 17.55 7.93 -0.55
C HIS A 24 16.85 8.77 0.51
N ALA A 25 17.60 9.69 1.13
CA ALA A 25 17.02 10.82 1.83
C ALA A 25 15.99 11.47 0.90
N GLN A 26 14.71 11.18 1.12
CA GLN A 26 13.62 11.64 0.27
C GLN A 26 12.73 12.58 1.06
N ASN A 27 12.13 13.50 0.32
CA ASN A 27 11.10 14.37 0.82
C ASN A 27 9.86 13.52 1.19
N PRO A 28 9.46 13.48 2.47
CA PRO A 28 8.36 12.63 2.93
C PRO A 28 7.00 13.01 2.32
N LEU A 29 6.87 14.23 1.78
CA LEU A 29 5.64 14.71 1.14
C LEU A 29 5.69 14.64 -0.39
N SER A 30 6.79 14.16 -0.99
CA SER A 30 6.89 13.99 -2.44
C SER A 30 5.81 13.08 -3.06
N PRO A 31 5.27 12.03 -2.39
CA PRO A 31 4.12 11.28 -2.91
C PRO A 31 2.86 12.11 -3.13
N ALA A 32 2.78 13.34 -2.57
CA ALA A 32 1.68 14.27 -2.81
C ALA A 32 1.72 14.90 -4.21
N MET A 33 2.76 14.67 -5.01
CA MET A 33 2.85 15.10 -6.42
C MET A 33 2.60 16.60 -6.66
N GLY A 34 2.95 17.44 -5.67
CA GLY A 34 2.76 18.90 -5.76
C GLY A 34 1.35 19.39 -5.41
N PHE A 35 0.47 18.52 -4.91
CA PHE A 35 -0.79 18.95 -4.28
C PHE A 35 -0.51 19.68 -2.97
N ASN A 36 -1.16 20.84 -2.77
CA ASN A 36 -1.11 21.61 -1.52
C ASN A 36 -1.85 20.87 -0.41
N VAL A 37 -3.02 20.34 -0.75
CA VAL A 37 -3.85 19.53 0.14
C VAL A 37 -4.05 18.19 -0.56
N MET A 38 -3.71 17.10 0.12
CA MET A 38 -4.06 15.76 -0.32
C MET A 38 -4.74 15.03 0.83
N VAL A 39 -5.92 14.47 0.58
CA VAL A 39 -6.64 13.64 1.56
C VAL A 39 -7.01 12.28 0.98
N ARG A 40 -6.96 11.23 1.79
CA ARG A 40 -7.28 9.85 1.36
C ARG A 40 -8.77 9.66 1.16
N GLU A 41 -9.56 10.14 2.11
CA GLU A 41 -11.00 9.99 2.16
C GLU A 41 -11.66 11.31 1.73
N ASN A 42 -12.51 11.88 2.58
CA ASN A 42 -13.33 13.03 2.22
C ASN A 42 -12.64 14.36 2.54
N LEU A 43 -12.91 15.36 1.70
CA LEU A 43 -12.58 16.76 1.95
C LEU A 43 -13.88 17.55 2.03
N THR A 44 -14.11 18.24 3.15
CA THR A 44 -15.24 19.17 3.32
C THR A 44 -14.72 20.60 3.32
N VAL A 45 -15.37 21.47 2.53
CA VAL A 45 -15.04 22.90 2.49
C VAL A 45 -16.26 23.77 2.74
N SER A 46 -16.09 24.81 3.55
CA SER A 46 -17.18 25.73 3.92
C SER A 46 -16.87 27.21 3.70
N SER A 47 -15.61 27.63 3.76
CA SER A 47 -15.22 29.05 3.65
C SER A 47 -13.75 29.22 3.31
N ASN A 48 -13.38 30.41 2.84
CA ASN A 48 -12.01 30.83 2.49
C ASN A 48 -11.45 30.09 1.27
N GLU A 49 -10.21 29.60 1.36
CA GLU A 49 -9.45 29.18 0.20
C GLU A 49 -8.28 28.25 0.51
N THR A 50 -7.73 27.72 -0.58
CA THR A 50 -6.35 27.24 -0.68
C THR A 50 -5.66 27.89 -1.89
N ASP A 51 -4.39 28.26 -1.70
CA ASP A 51 -3.56 28.88 -2.73
C ASP A 51 -3.24 27.95 -3.89
N GLY A 52 -3.12 26.65 -3.62
CA GLY A 52 -2.71 25.65 -4.59
C GLY A 52 -3.70 24.54 -4.84
N PRO A 53 -3.26 23.49 -5.56
CA PRO A 53 -4.17 22.43 -5.99
C PRO A 53 -4.49 21.45 -4.86
N MET A 54 -5.65 20.79 -4.96
CA MET A 54 -6.13 19.78 -4.01
C MET A 54 -6.38 18.42 -4.67
N ALA A 55 -6.09 17.35 -3.94
CA ALA A 55 -6.41 15.98 -4.31
C ALA A 55 -7.21 15.29 -3.19
N VAL A 56 -8.35 14.72 -3.56
CA VAL A 56 -9.30 14.07 -2.64
C VAL A 56 -9.52 12.65 -3.14
N GLY A 57 -9.17 11.63 -2.37
CA GLY A 57 -9.38 10.24 -2.79
C GLY A 57 -10.85 9.82 -2.74
N GLY A 58 -11.59 10.33 -1.76
CA GLY A 58 -13.03 10.10 -1.57
C GLY A 58 -13.90 11.22 -2.15
N ASN A 59 -14.87 11.68 -1.36
CA ASN A 59 -15.84 12.70 -1.76
C ASN A 59 -15.33 14.10 -1.48
N PHE A 60 -15.60 15.02 -2.40
CA PHE A 60 -15.45 16.45 -2.17
C PHE A 60 -16.81 17.05 -1.79
N ILE A 61 -16.93 17.55 -0.56
CA ILE A 61 -18.18 17.98 0.06
C ILE A 61 -18.21 19.50 0.15
N ILE A 62 -19.19 20.11 -0.51
CA ILE A 62 -19.37 21.57 -0.56
C ILE A 62 -20.45 21.96 0.45
N LYS A 63 -20.04 22.68 1.50
CA LYS A 63 -20.92 23.25 2.52
C LYS A 63 -20.97 24.79 2.49
N GLY A 64 -20.18 25.43 1.65
CA GLY A 64 -20.11 26.89 1.57
C GLY A 64 -19.33 27.39 0.35
N GLY A 65 -19.01 28.69 0.33
CA GLY A 65 -18.19 29.28 -0.73
C GLY A 65 -16.70 29.00 -0.48
N TYR A 66 -15.94 28.65 -1.50
CA TYR A 66 -14.52 28.31 -1.35
C TYR A 66 -13.72 28.67 -2.61
N GLN A 67 -12.41 28.87 -2.51
CA GLN A 67 -11.55 29.09 -3.67
C GLN A 67 -10.37 28.13 -3.68
N VAL A 68 -10.03 27.62 -4.85
CA VAL A 68 -8.93 26.68 -5.09
C VAL A 68 -8.02 27.28 -6.14
N ASN A 69 -6.71 27.17 -5.94
CA ASN A 69 -5.72 27.79 -6.81
C ASN A 69 -5.93 29.29 -6.96
N ILE A 70 -5.94 30.06 -5.86
CA ILE A 70 -5.93 31.53 -5.95
C ILE A 70 -4.59 32.09 -6.44
N HIS A 71 -3.51 31.29 -6.35
CA HIS A 71 -2.22 31.55 -6.96
C HIS A 71 -1.92 30.61 -8.15
N GLU A 72 -1.09 31.05 -9.10
CA GLU A 72 -0.71 30.28 -10.29
C GLU A 72 0.37 29.22 -9.97
N VAL A 73 0.01 28.28 -9.11
CA VAL A 73 0.90 27.24 -8.58
C VAL A 73 0.37 25.83 -8.87
N GLY A 74 1.14 24.80 -8.50
CA GLY A 74 0.84 23.39 -8.77
C GLY A 74 1.52 22.84 -10.02
N THR A 75 1.80 21.54 -10.01
CA THR A 75 2.59 20.87 -11.08
C THR A 75 1.93 19.61 -11.65
N TYR A 76 0.92 19.04 -10.97
CA TYR A 76 0.30 17.79 -11.39
C TYR A 76 -0.59 17.97 -12.62
N LYS A 77 -0.31 17.21 -13.69
CA LYS A 77 -1.03 17.29 -14.98
C LYS A 77 -1.84 16.04 -15.35
N GLY A 78 -1.74 14.97 -14.56
CA GLY A 78 -2.23 13.65 -14.95
C GLY A 78 -1.54 13.16 -16.24
N THR A 79 -2.30 12.61 -17.19
CA THR A 79 -1.79 12.18 -18.51
C THR A 79 -1.86 13.28 -19.58
N GLY A 80 -2.46 14.43 -19.26
CA GLY A 80 -2.60 15.57 -20.17
C GLY A 80 -1.52 16.64 -19.97
N SER A 81 -1.69 17.79 -20.62
CA SER A 81 -0.78 18.94 -20.50
C SER A 81 -1.25 20.00 -19.48
N ASN A 82 -2.54 20.00 -19.13
CA ASN A 82 -3.15 20.99 -18.24
C ASN A 82 -2.91 20.66 -16.77
N ILE A 83 -2.63 21.68 -15.97
CA ILE A 83 -2.46 21.51 -14.52
C ILE A 83 -3.84 21.31 -13.87
N ILE A 84 -3.93 20.28 -13.05
CA ILE A 84 -5.14 19.94 -12.30
C ILE A 84 -5.13 20.72 -10.99
N GLY A 85 -6.17 21.53 -10.80
CA GLY A 85 -6.38 22.30 -9.58
C GLY A 85 -7.18 21.55 -8.54
N LEU A 86 -8.14 20.73 -8.98
CA LEU A 86 -8.94 19.91 -8.10
C LEU A 86 -9.10 18.50 -8.69
N TYR A 87 -8.65 17.50 -7.94
CA TYR A 87 -8.85 16.10 -8.24
C TYR A 87 -9.78 15.46 -7.21
N VAL A 88 -10.87 14.85 -7.65
CA VAL A 88 -11.85 14.16 -6.81
C VAL A 88 -11.98 12.71 -7.27
N GLY A 89 -11.42 11.78 -6.48
CA GLY A 89 -11.35 10.35 -6.80
C GLY A 89 -12.71 9.67 -6.85
N ASN A 90 -13.68 10.13 -6.05
CA ASN A 90 -15.06 9.67 -6.10
C ASN A 90 -16.00 10.73 -6.71
N GLN A 91 -16.91 11.31 -5.92
CA GLN A 91 -17.94 12.24 -6.39
C GLN A 91 -17.91 13.57 -5.63
N VAL A 92 -18.58 14.57 -6.20
CA VAL A 92 -18.85 15.85 -5.52
C VAL A 92 -20.21 15.75 -4.82
N ILE A 93 -20.26 16.15 -3.54
CA ILE A 93 -21.49 16.24 -2.75
C ILE A 93 -21.82 17.72 -2.55
N PHE A 94 -23.00 18.10 -3.05
CA PHE A 94 -23.52 19.46 -3.05
C PHE A 94 -24.51 19.63 -1.89
N GLU A 95 -24.03 20.06 -0.71
CA GLU A 95 -24.88 20.22 0.49
C GLU A 95 -25.45 21.64 0.60
N SER A 96 -24.60 22.66 0.67
CA SER A 96 -24.99 24.06 0.85
C SER A 96 -23.93 25.03 0.32
N GLY A 97 -24.25 26.33 0.31
CA GLY A 97 -23.31 27.39 -0.06
C GLY A 97 -23.50 27.92 -1.48
N ASN A 98 -22.54 28.75 -1.89
CA ASN A 98 -22.56 29.43 -3.18
C ASN A 98 -21.68 28.70 -4.19
N THR A 99 -20.41 29.05 -4.27
CA THR A 99 -19.54 28.63 -5.37
C THR A 99 -18.18 28.23 -4.83
N VAL A 100 -17.68 27.09 -5.31
CA VAL A 100 -16.26 26.74 -5.25
C VAL A 100 -15.60 27.23 -6.54
N LYS A 101 -14.75 28.25 -6.45
CA LYS A 101 -14.05 28.81 -7.61
C LYS A 101 -12.72 28.10 -7.82
N ILE A 102 -12.43 27.71 -9.05
CA ILE A 102 -11.14 27.16 -9.46
C ILE A 102 -10.43 28.23 -10.28
N GLY A 103 -9.40 28.82 -9.70
CA GLY A 103 -8.64 29.92 -10.28
C GLY A 103 -7.55 29.48 -11.26
N ASN A 104 -6.81 30.47 -11.77
CA ASN A 104 -5.52 30.33 -12.48
C ASN A 104 -5.48 29.26 -13.58
N GLY A 105 -6.55 29.15 -14.37
CA GLY A 105 -6.58 28.28 -15.54
C GLY A 105 -6.43 26.79 -15.21
N ARG A 106 -6.87 26.35 -14.02
CA ARG A 106 -6.70 24.96 -13.57
C ARG A 106 -7.90 24.07 -13.93
N TYR A 107 -7.60 22.82 -14.27
CA TYR A 107 -8.60 21.81 -14.62
C TYR A 107 -9.15 21.13 -13.37
N VAL A 108 -10.36 20.59 -13.48
CA VAL A 108 -11.00 19.73 -12.47
C VAL A 108 -11.13 18.31 -13.02
N LYS A 109 -10.89 17.32 -12.16
CA LYS A 109 -11.08 15.90 -12.45
C LYS A 109 -12.00 15.26 -11.41
N ILE A 110 -13.01 14.51 -11.85
CA ILE A 110 -13.99 13.83 -10.98
C ILE A 110 -14.16 12.37 -11.40
N GLY A 111 -14.12 11.44 -10.45
CA GLY A 111 -14.20 10.01 -10.73
C GLY A 111 -15.60 9.52 -11.08
N ASN A 112 -16.61 10.04 -10.40
CA ASN A 112 -18.00 9.63 -10.54
C ASN A 112 -18.92 10.85 -10.70
N LEU A 113 -19.54 10.97 -11.87
CA LEU A 113 -20.48 12.04 -12.22
C LEU A 113 -21.96 11.64 -12.03
N SER A 114 -22.27 10.52 -11.37
CA SER A 114 -23.67 10.03 -11.27
C SER A 114 -24.64 11.06 -10.67
N ASN A 115 -24.14 11.93 -9.79
CA ASN A 115 -24.86 13.01 -9.12
C ASN A 115 -24.46 14.41 -9.62
N THR A 116 -23.77 14.49 -10.76
CA THR A 116 -23.11 15.71 -11.24
C THR A 116 -23.42 15.97 -12.70
N ASP A 117 -23.85 17.20 -13.01
CA ASP A 117 -23.90 17.72 -14.37
C ASP A 117 -22.70 18.64 -14.64
N VAL A 118 -22.24 18.67 -15.88
CA VAL A 118 -21.14 19.53 -16.34
C VAL A 118 -21.64 20.37 -17.52
N SER A 119 -21.46 21.68 -17.47
CA SER A 119 -21.89 22.61 -18.52
C SER A 119 -20.79 23.62 -18.83
N ASN A 120 -20.53 23.86 -20.10
CA ASN A 120 -19.66 24.92 -20.61
C ASN A 120 -20.43 25.87 -21.57
N GLY A 121 -21.75 26.00 -21.34
CA GLY A 121 -22.65 26.80 -22.17
C GLY A 121 -23.11 26.10 -23.46
N ASN A 122 -24.06 26.70 -24.17
CA ASN A 122 -24.70 26.07 -25.34
C ASN A 122 -23.73 25.87 -26.52
N ASN A 123 -22.72 26.72 -26.64
CA ASN A 123 -21.70 26.66 -27.70
C ASN A 123 -20.34 26.14 -27.22
N GLN A 124 -20.26 25.63 -25.99
CA GLN A 124 -19.01 25.18 -25.37
C GLN A 124 -17.92 26.27 -25.31
N THR A 125 -18.31 27.53 -25.22
CA THR A 125 -17.39 28.68 -25.17
C THR A 125 -17.31 29.31 -23.78
N GLU A 126 -18.19 28.91 -22.86
CA GLU A 126 -18.30 29.56 -21.56
C GLU A 126 -17.52 28.81 -20.48
N SER A 127 -17.22 29.50 -19.38
CA SER A 127 -16.58 28.90 -18.21
C SER A 127 -17.33 27.66 -17.73
N THR A 128 -16.57 26.59 -17.52
CA THR A 128 -17.14 25.29 -17.12
C THR A 128 -17.72 25.36 -15.72
N ARG A 129 -18.94 24.86 -15.57
CA ARG A 129 -19.69 24.71 -14.33
C ARG A 129 -19.88 23.23 -14.05
N ILE A 130 -19.69 22.84 -12.80
CA ILE A 130 -19.95 21.48 -12.31
C ILE A 130 -20.99 21.61 -11.21
N LEU A 131 -22.11 20.94 -11.40
CA LEU A 131 -23.38 21.22 -10.74
C LEU A 131 -23.98 19.96 -10.17
N LYS A 132 -24.87 20.10 -9.18
CA LYS A 132 -25.74 19.01 -8.78
C LYS A 132 -26.63 18.60 -9.96
N LYS A 133 -26.73 17.30 -10.22
CA LYS A 133 -27.53 16.75 -11.32
C LYS A 133 -28.97 17.28 -11.33
N GLY A 134 -29.43 17.70 -12.50
CA GLY A 134 -30.76 18.27 -12.74
C GLY A 134 -30.87 19.77 -12.42
N SER A 135 -29.80 20.43 -11.97
CA SER A 135 -29.84 21.87 -11.66
C SER A 135 -29.63 22.73 -12.90
N SER A 136 -30.14 23.96 -12.87
CA SER A 136 -29.80 24.95 -13.90
C SER A 136 -28.33 25.35 -13.78
N ARG A 137 -27.76 25.86 -14.88
CA ARG A 137 -26.32 26.17 -14.99
C ARG A 137 -25.78 27.07 -13.87
N ASP A 138 -26.57 28.05 -13.45
CA ASP A 138 -26.16 29.06 -12.46
C ASP A 138 -26.70 28.79 -11.06
N SER A 139 -27.30 27.60 -10.85
CA SER A 139 -27.72 27.14 -9.53
C SER A 139 -26.54 27.01 -8.57
N ASN A 140 -26.82 27.20 -7.29
CA ASN A 140 -25.89 26.93 -6.20
C ASN A 140 -26.33 25.68 -5.41
N PRO A 141 -25.40 24.94 -4.78
CA PRO A 141 -23.95 25.13 -4.88
C PRO A 141 -23.37 24.57 -6.18
N ARG A 142 -22.22 25.10 -6.62
CA ARG A 142 -21.50 24.65 -7.83
C ARG A 142 -19.99 24.77 -7.71
N ILE A 143 -19.25 24.08 -8.58
CA ILE A 143 -17.86 24.39 -8.88
C ILE A 143 -17.82 25.22 -10.17
N GLU A 144 -17.05 26.30 -10.17
CA GLU A 144 -16.90 27.25 -11.28
C GLU A 144 -15.44 27.40 -11.65
N LEU A 145 -15.10 27.09 -12.91
CA LEU A 145 -13.74 27.22 -13.42
C LEU A 145 -13.54 28.61 -14.07
N ALA A 146 -12.33 29.14 -13.98
CA ALA A 146 -11.92 30.35 -14.70
C ALA A 146 -11.72 30.14 -16.22
N LEU A 147 -11.94 28.93 -16.72
CA LEU A 147 -11.71 28.53 -18.12
C LEU A 147 -12.82 27.62 -18.65
N THR A 148 -12.83 27.45 -19.97
CA THR A 148 -13.68 26.48 -20.67
C THR A 148 -12.96 25.13 -20.78
N GLN A 149 -13.19 24.24 -19.82
CA GLN A 149 -12.71 22.86 -19.86
C GLN A 149 -13.67 22.01 -20.71
N PRO A 150 -13.18 21.21 -21.68
CA PRO A 150 -14.03 20.28 -22.42
C PRO A 150 -14.71 19.28 -21.47
N ILE A 151 -16.02 19.07 -21.64
CA ILE A 151 -16.84 18.27 -20.72
C ILE A 151 -16.32 16.83 -20.61
N ASP A 152 -15.88 16.24 -21.73
CA ASP A 152 -15.32 14.89 -21.80
C ASP A 152 -13.96 14.76 -21.08
N LYS A 153 -13.35 15.87 -20.68
CA LYS A 153 -12.10 15.91 -19.90
C LYS A 153 -12.31 16.09 -18.41
N VAL A 154 -13.55 16.31 -17.93
CA VAL A 154 -13.85 16.38 -16.48
C VAL A 154 -13.77 15.00 -15.80
N PRO A 155 -14.27 13.89 -16.39
CA PRO A 155 -14.05 12.57 -15.82
C PRO A 155 -12.57 12.22 -15.69
N ILE A 156 -12.21 11.44 -14.66
CA ILE A 156 -10.88 10.83 -14.54
C ILE A 156 -10.71 9.74 -15.60
N GLY A 157 -9.75 9.91 -16.50
CA GLY A 157 -9.38 8.89 -17.49
C GLY A 157 -8.67 7.68 -16.85
N ALA A 158 -8.67 6.54 -17.52
CA ALA A 158 -8.08 5.30 -16.99
C ALA A 158 -6.59 5.44 -16.58
N GLY A 159 -5.80 6.21 -17.32
CA GLY A 159 -4.39 6.50 -17.01
C GLY A 159 -4.17 7.66 -16.03
N GLU A 160 -5.22 8.39 -15.66
CA GLU A 160 -5.17 9.56 -14.75
C GLU A 160 -5.55 9.17 -13.31
N LYS A 161 -5.77 7.88 -13.04
CA LYS A 161 -6.12 7.39 -11.70
C LYS A 161 -4.93 7.53 -10.75
N ILE A 162 -5.13 8.23 -9.65
CA ILE A 162 -4.19 8.32 -8.55
C ILE A 162 -4.45 7.14 -7.62
N ASP A 163 -3.43 6.34 -7.33
CA ASP A 163 -3.51 5.26 -6.34
C ASP A 163 -3.28 5.83 -4.93
N PHE A 164 -4.35 6.35 -4.34
CA PHE A 164 -4.34 6.91 -2.98
C PHE A 164 -3.93 5.87 -1.93
N GLU A 165 -4.24 4.60 -2.11
CA GLU A 165 -3.92 3.55 -1.14
C GLU A 165 -2.41 3.32 -1.05
N THR A 166 -1.75 3.18 -2.19
CA THR A 166 -0.28 3.07 -2.24
C THR A 166 0.40 4.35 -1.74
N ILE A 167 -0.11 5.52 -2.14
CA ILE A 167 0.44 6.81 -1.69
C ILE A 167 0.33 6.98 -0.17
N TYR A 168 -0.84 6.69 0.41
CA TYR A 168 -1.04 6.84 1.85
C TYR A 168 -0.24 5.84 2.66
N LYS A 169 -0.07 4.61 2.16
CA LYS A 169 0.86 3.65 2.77
C LYS A 169 2.29 4.20 2.83
N ASN A 170 2.73 4.92 1.79
CA ASN A 170 4.06 5.56 1.80
C ASN A 170 4.15 6.70 2.81
N PHE A 171 3.09 7.51 2.95
CA PHE A 171 3.03 8.55 3.99
C PHE A 171 3.05 7.96 5.40
N GLU A 172 2.27 6.90 5.65
CA GLU A 172 2.23 6.20 6.95
C GLU A 172 3.61 5.62 7.30
N VAL A 173 4.26 4.92 6.36
CA VAL A 173 5.61 4.38 6.55
C VAL A 173 6.62 5.48 6.82
N SER A 174 6.58 6.58 6.05
CA SER A 174 7.50 7.71 6.25
C SER A 174 7.26 8.37 7.61
N SER A 175 6.00 8.64 7.95
CA SER A 175 5.59 9.23 9.23
C SER A 175 6.05 8.40 10.42
N GLN A 176 5.90 7.08 10.35
CA GLN A 176 6.38 6.14 11.37
C GLN A 176 7.92 6.06 11.43
N ASN A 177 8.61 6.08 10.29
CA ASN A 177 10.09 6.08 10.29
C ASN A 177 10.68 7.37 10.87
N ILE A 178 10.00 8.50 10.66
CA ILE A 178 10.38 9.80 11.23
C ILE A 178 10.08 9.84 12.74
N SER A 179 9.01 9.20 13.21
CA SER A 179 8.66 9.17 14.64
C SER A 179 9.69 8.43 15.51
N LEU A 180 10.44 7.51 14.91
CA LEU A 180 11.53 6.77 15.56
C LEU A 180 12.81 7.60 15.77
N CYS A 181 12.89 8.81 15.19
CA CYS A 181 14.00 9.71 15.42
C CYS A 181 14.09 10.16 16.87
N SER A 182 15.28 10.03 17.46
CA SER A 182 15.58 10.68 18.74
C SER A 182 15.61 12.19 18.57
N SER A 183 15.12 12.91 19.57
CA SER A 183 15.26 14.38 19.60
C SER A 183 16.73 14.75 19.60
N ASN A 184 17.10 15.68 18.73
CA ASN A 184 18.48 16.15 18.59
C ASN A 184 18.61 17.67 18.68
N THR A 185 17.48 18.35 18.95
CA THR A 185 17.38 19.79 19.22
C THR A 185 17.50 20.09 20.70
N THR A 186 18.00 21.28 21.04
CA THR A 186 17.98 21.81 22.40
C THR A 186 16.90 22.87 22.50
N LEU A 187 16.01 22.76 23.49
CA LEU A 187 15.06 23.80 23.82
C LEU A 187 15.66 24.73 24.88
N LEU A 188 15.41 26.03 24.74
CA LEU A 188 15.81 27.06 25.68
C LEU A 188 14.60 27.86 26.15
N THR A 189 14.68 28.38 27.37
CA THR A 189 13.82 29.46 27.87
C THR A 189 14.08 30.76 27.09
N PRO A 190 13.26 31.81 27.24
CA PRO A 190 13.52 33.11 26.62
C PRO A 190 14.86 33.72 27.03
N ASN A 191 15.29 33.45 28.27
CA ASN A 191 16.55 33.91 28.83
C ASN A 191 17.77 33.12 28.31
N GLY A 192 17.55 32.03 27.58
CA GLY A 192 18.61 31.20 27.00
C GLY A 192 19.00 29.98 27.84
N ASP A 193 18.30 29.70 28.95
CA ASP A 193 18.57 28.53 29.79
C ASP A 193 18.01 27.26 29.14
N PRO A 194 18.74 26.12 29.13
CA PRO A 194 18.21 24.86 28.63
C PRO A 194 16.95 24.41 29.35
N MET A 195 15.99 23.85 28.61
CA MET A 195 14.74 23.31 29.14
C MET A 195 14.37 21.96 28.51
N SER A 196 13.54 21.18 29.21
CA SER A 196 13.06 19.88 28.73
C SER A 196 11.76 20.01 27.94
N ALA A 197 11.65 19.30 26.82
CA ALA A 197 10.41 19.16 26.05
C ALA A 197 9.28 18.46 26.82
N THR A 198 9.59 17.77 27.93
CA THR A 198 8.61 17.10 28.79
C THR A 198 8.02 17.99 29.88
N ASN A 199 8.60 19.18 30.10
CA ASN A 199 8.19 20.10 31.16
C ASN A 199 8.20 21.55 30.64
N ILE A 200 7.37 21.83 29.64
CA ILE A 200 7.17 23.19 29.13
C ILE A 200 6.33 23.97 30.17
N PRO A 201 6.77 25.17 30.61
CA PRO A 201 5.98 26.05 31.46
C PRO A 201 4.68 26.50 30.77
N SER A 202 3.65 26.80 31.56
CA SER A 202 2.42 27.40 31.02
C SER A 202 2.72 28.73 30.34
N HIS A 203 2.20 28.93 29.12
CA HIS A 203 2.49 30.08 28.24
C HIS A 203 3.97 30.19 27.83
N GLY A 204 4.64 29.05 27.67
CA GLY A 204 6.07 28.97 27.36
C GLY A 204 6.40 29.63 26.02
N GLN A 205 7.19 30.69 26.07
CA GLN A 205 7.99 31.13 24.94
C GLN A 205 9.24 30.24 24.89
N VAL A 206 9.41 29.49 23.81
CA VAL A 206 10.48 28.50 23.66
C VAL A 206 11.41 28.93 22.53
N ARG A 207 12.72 28.73 22.70
CA ARG A 207 13.68 28.89 21.61
C ARG A 207 14.31 27.54 21.28
N VAL A 208 14.42 27.21 20.00
CA VAL A 208 15.02 25.96 19.51
C VAL A 208 16.42 26.24 18.97
N VAL A 209 17.41 25.49 19.41
CA VAL A 209 18.74 25.49 18.80
C VAL A 209 18.78 24.43 17.71
N LEU A 210 19.00 24.86 16.47
CA LEU A 210 19.18 23.98 15.32
C LEU A 210 20.66 23.70 15.08
N LYS A 211 20.96 22.47 14.65
CA LYS A 211 22.26 22.06 14.14
C LYS A 211 22.26 22.22 12.62
N ALA A 212 23.24 22.93 12.08
CA ALA A 212 23.35 23.15 10.64
C ALA A 212 23.54 21.85 9.86
N ASN A 213 23.02 21.80 8.63
CA ASN A 213 23.22 20.69 7.68
C ASN A 213 22.76 19.33 8.22
N THR A 214 21.70 19.32 9.02
CA THR A 214 21.09 18.08 9.51
C THR A 214 19.60 18.25 9.73
N VAL A 215 18.88 17.14 9.75
CA VAL A 215 17.47 17.11 10.16
C VAL A 215 17.40 17.34 11.66
N ASN A 216 16.67 18.38 12.08
CA ASN A 216 16.49 18.73 13.47
C ASN A 216 15.13 18.21 13.96
N VAL A 217 15.16 17.29 14.92
CA VAL A 217 13.96 16.61 15.43
C VAL A 217 13.67 17.04 16.86
N LEU A 218 12.42 17.43 17.10
CA LEU A 218 11.82 17.66 18.40
C LEU A 218 10.69 16.63 18.62
N ASN A 219 10.84 15.74 19.59
CA ASN A 219 9.77 14.86 20.05
C ASN A 219 9.07 15.52 21.24
N ILE A 220 7.76 15.68 21.15
CA ILE A 220 6.98 16.39 22.17
C ILE A 220 5.59 15.78 22.31
N SER A 221 5.06 15.72 23.54
CA SER A 221 3.66 15.32 23.76
C SER A 221 2.70 16.43 23.33
N GLY A 222 1.46 16.08 23.00
CA GLY A 222 0.43 17.10 22.68
C GLY A 222 0.22 18.09 23.81
N ASP A 223 0.23 17.62 25.05
CA ASP A 223 0.09 18.48 26.23
C ASP A 223 1.21 19.53 26.32
N ASN A 224 2.46 19.12 26.09
CA ASN A 224 3.58 20.05 26.11
C ASN A 224 3.59 20.96 24.87
N LEU A 225 3.19 20.46 23.71
CA LEU A 225 3.05 21.26 22.49
C LEU A 225 2.03 22.40 22.70
N ASN A 226 0.88 22.09 23.30
CA ASN A 226 -0.17 23.07 23.62
C ASN A 226 0.21 24.07 24.73
N ARG A 227 1.30 23.83 25.47
CA ARG A 227 1.82 24.80 26.46
C ARG A 227 2.72 25.85 25.82
N ILE A 228 3.20 25.62 24.60
CA ILE A 228 3.99 26.58 23.84
C ILE A 228 3.06 27.68 23.33
N ASN A 229 3.41 28.94 23.61
CA ASN A 229 2.70 30.11 23.08
C ASN A 229 3.45 30.74 21.91
N SER A 230 4.78 30.65 21.93
CA SER A 230 5.60 31.01 20.79
C SER A 230 6.86 30.16 20.71
N ILE A 231 7.28 29.86 19.50
CA ILE A 231 8.56 29.22 19.22
C ILE A 231 9.44 30.17 18.41
N GLY A 232 10.67 30.37 18.85
CA GLY A 232 11.72 31.08 18.11
C GLY A 232 12.94 30.20 17.93
N PHE A 233 13.98 30.73 17.27
CA PHE A 233 15.21 29.99 17.01
C PHE A 233 16.42 30.69 17.67
N ALA A 234 17.43 29.90 18.00
CA ALA A 234 18.63 30.33 18.71
C ALA A 234 19.88 29.61 18.17
N GLY A 235 21.04 30.17 18.49
CA GLY A 235 22.32 29.66 18.01
C GLY A 235 22.73 30.24 16.66
N SER A 236 23.65 29.54 15.97
CA SER A 236 24.21 29.99 14.69
C SER A 236 23.26 29.82 13.49
N VAL A 237 22.24 28.97 13.64
CA VAL A 237 21.17 28.78 12.64
C VAL A 237 19.90 29.43 13.17
N SER A 238 19.54 30.58 12.61
CA SER A 238 18.40 31.39 13.06
C SER A 238 17.07 31.02 12.41
N ARG A 239 17.08 30.10 11.43
CA ARG A 239 15.87 29.63 10.74
C ARG A 239 16.07 28.28 10.07
N PRO A 240 15.03 27.45 9.95
CA PRO A 240 15.06 26.24 9.13
C PRO A 240 15.30 26.54 7.63
N ASP A 241 15.99 25.63 6.95
CA ASP A 241 16.20 25.66 5.50
C ASP A 241 16.19 24.24 4.91
N ALA A 242 16.39 24.10 3.60
CA ALA A 242 16.35 22.81 2.90
C ALA A 242 17.39 21.79 3.43
N ASN A 243 18.53 22.26 3.95
CA ASN A 243 19.59 21.42 4.52
C ASN A 243 19.47 21.28 6.04
N THR A 244 18.70 22.15 6.68
CA THR A 244 18.49 22.23 8.13
C THR A 244 16.98 22.22 8.47
N PRO A 245 16.20 21.21 8.04
CA PRO A 245 14.77 21.18 8.29
C PRO A 245 14.45 20.94 9.76
N PHE A 246 13.32 21.46 10.22
CA PHE A 246 12.81 21.28 11.57
C PHE A 246 11.57 20.38 11.58
N VAL A 247 11.71 19.23 12.22
CA VAL A 247 10.68 18.20 12.33
C VAL A 247 10.18 18.15 13.77
N ILE A 248 8.86 18.29 13.94
CA ILE A 248 8.17 18.19 15.22
C ILE A 248 7.37 16.88 15.21
N ASN A 249 7.88 15.87 15.90
CA ASN A 249 7.17 14.61 16.15
C ASN A 249 6.20 14.81 17.31
N VAL A 250 4.91 14.79 17.01
CA VAL A 250 3.85 15.01 17.99
C VAL A 250 3.34 13.68 18.52
N ASN A 251 3.65 13.39 19.78
CA ASN A 251 3.30 12.14 20.44
C ASN A 251 1.92 12.25 21.10
N VAL A 252 0.87 12.02 20.32
CA VAL A 252 -0.52 11.98 20.80
C VAL A 252 -1.27 10.82 20.14
N ASN A 253 -1.98 10.02 20.93
CA ASN A 253 -2.91 9.02 20.42
C ASN A 253 -4.35 9.56 20.52
N GLY A 254 -5.22 9.14 19.61
CA GLY A 254 -6.63 9.55 19.61
C GLY A 254 -6.83 10.98 19.10
N THR A 255 -7.72 11.71 19.76
CA THR A 255 -8.06 13.10 19.41
C THR A 255 -7.12 14.09 20.07
N PHE A 256 -6.48 14.94 19.26
CA PHE A 256 -5.65 16.05 19.70
C PHE A 256 -6.35 17.39 19.45
N ASN A 257 -6.67 18.11 20.53
CA ASN A 257 -7.12 19.51 20.45
C ASN A 257 -5.89 20.40 20.35
N TRP A 258 -5.45 20.71 19.15
CA TRP A 258 -4.23 21.47 18.92
C TRP A 258 -4.49 22.97 18.99
N LYS A 259 -3.67 23.67 19.78
CA LYS A 259 -3.62 25.12 19.88
C LYS A 259 -2.44 25.67 19.08
N PRO A 260 -2.65 26.31 17.91
CA PRO A 260 -1.58 26.94 17.15
C PRO A 260 -0.87 28.03 17.94
N PHE A 261 0.46 28.04 17.87
CA PHE A 261 1.32 29.01 18.54
C PHE A 261 2.06 29.88 17.54
N ASN A 262 2.57 31.02 17.99
CA ASN A 262 3.28 31.96 17.14
C ASN A 262 4.70 31.47 16.79
N PHE A 263 5.10 31.56 15.52
CA PHE A 263 6.48 31.35 15.11
C PHE A 263 7.21 32.70 15.01
N THR A 264 8.12 32.95 15.95
CA THR A 264 8.87 34.22 16.02
C THR A 264 10.02 34.24 15.04
N GLY A 265 10.01 35.19 14.10
CA GLY A 265 11.09 35.40 13.12
C GLY A 265 11.06 34.44 11.92
N ILE A 266 9.95 33.72 11.71
CA ILE A 266 9.75 32.79 10.59
C ILE A 266 8.64 33.33 9.69
N GLY A 267 8.96 33.56 8.42
CA GLY A 267 7.99 33.90 7.39
C GLY A 267 7.42 32.65 6.69
N ASP A 268 6.57 32.88 5.70
CA ASP A 268 5.88 31.82 4.96
C ASP A 268 6.90 30.92 4.23
N GLN A 269 7.93 31.55 3.63
CA GLN A 269 8.99 30.85 2.92
C GLN A 269 9.87 29.97 3.81
N GLU A 270 9.93 30.19 5.12
CA GLU A 270 10.63 29.27 6.02
C GLU A 270 9.72 28.10 6.45
N GLY A 271 8.40 28.25 6.34
CA GLY A 271 7.41 27.19 6.64
C GLY A 271 7.60 25.92 5.80
N GLN A 272 8.10 26.03 4.57
CA GLN A 272 8.42 24.87 3.70
C GLN A 272 9.48 23.92 4.27
N PHE A 273 10.20 24.32 5.32
CA PHE A 273 11.22 23.49 5.96
C PHE A 273 10.82 23.04 7.38
N ILE A 274 9.55 23.24 7.76
CA ILE A 274 8.97 22.81 9.03
C ILE A 274 7.96 21.69 8.75
N LEU A 275 8.09 20.57 9.47
CA LEU A 275 7.20 19.42 9.35
C LEU A 275 6.60 19.06 10.72
N PHE A 276 5.29 19.10 10.83
CA PHE A 276 4.56 18.48 11.94
C PHE A 276 4.19 17.05 11.57
N ASN A 277 4.79 16.09 12.27
CA ASN A 277 4.57 14.67 12.05
C ASN A 277 3.62 14.09 13.12
N PHE A 278 2.39 13.78 12.71
CA PHE A 278 1.35 13.17 13.54
C PHE A 278 1.21 11.70 13.17
N HIS A 279 2.07 10.86 13.76
CA HIS A 279 2.25 9.46 13.35
C HIS A 279 1.21 8.49 13.92
N GLN A 280 0.54 8.84 15.02
CA GLN A 280 -0.42 7.97 15.70
C GLN A 280 -1.72 8.68 16.10
N THR A 281 -1.89 9.95 15.71
CA THR A 281 -3.08 10.75 16.01
C THR A 281 -4.23 10.33 15.09
N SER A 282 -5.41 10.06 15.64
CA SER A 282 -6.59 9.67 14.84
C SER A 282 -7.45 10.87 14.43
N LYS A 283 -7.38 11.98 15.19
CA LYS A 283 -8.12 13.21 14.90
C LYS A 283 -7.37 14.43 15.42
N ILE A 284 -7.27 15.48 14.61
CA ILE A 284 -6.71 16.77 14.98
C ILE A 284 -7.83 17.79 14.90
N LEU A 285 -8.14 18.40 16.04
CA LEU A 285 -9.05 19.53 16.14
C LEU A 285 -8.20 20.78 16.31
N LEU A 286 -8.16 21.66 15.32
CA LEU A 286 -7.53 22.96 15.47
C LEU A 286 -8.47 23.86 16.27
N THR A 287 -8.13 24.06 17.53
CA THR A 287 -8.96 24.73 18.53
C THR A 287 -8.19 25.87 19.14
N ASP A 288 -8.84 27.03 19.31
CA ASP A 288 -8.34 28.13 20.14
C ASP A 288 -7.04 28.79 19.61
N GLN A 289 -6.98 30.11 19.67
CA GLN A 289 -5.92 30.97 19.10
C GLN A 289 -5.92 31.12 17.56
N ASN A 290 -5.56 32.33 17.12
CA ASN A 290 -5.53 32.72 15.70
C ASN A 290 -4.09 32.95 15.23
N ASN A 291 -3.21 31.98 15.48
CA ASN A 291 -1.82 32.02 15.01
C ASN A 291 -1.68 31.19 13.73
N THR A 292 -0.98 31.72 12.74
CA THR A 292 -0.63 30.98 11.52
C THR A 292 0.30 29.82 11.86
N ILE A 293 -0.05 28.64 11.34
CA ILE A 293 0.76 27.43 11.47
C ILE A 293 1.82 27.47 10.37
N LYS A 294 3.09 27.71 10.76
CA LYS A 294 4.23 27.63 9.83
C LYS A 294 4.70 26.19 9.74
N GLY A 295 4.43 25.51 8.63
CA GLY A 295 4.86 24.13 8.42
C GLY A 295 3.80 23.23 7.83
N SER A 296 4.27 22.15 7.23
CA SER A 296 3.41 21.13 6.63
C SER A 296 2.94 20.11 7.68
N LEU A 297 1.71 19.64 7.54
CA LEU A 297 1.10 18.60 8.38
C LEU A 297 1.20 17.25 7.66
N LEU A 298 1.97 16.32 8.22
CA LEU A 298 1.97 14.90 7.85
C LEU A 298 1.14 14.13 8.88
N ALA A 299 -0.14 13.90 8.57
CA ALA A 299 -1.10 13.26 9.46
C ALA A 299 -1.93 12.18 8.72
N PRO A 300 -1.29 11.19 8.06
CA PRO A 300 -1.94 10.33 7.06
C PRO A 300 -3.09 9.48 7.61
N SER A 301 -3.15 9.24 8.93
CA SER A 301 -4.21 8.48 9.59
C SER A 301 -5.25 9.35 10.32
N ALA A 302 -5.06 10.68 10.35
CA ALA A 302 -5.88 11.59 11.14
C ALA A 302 -7.02 12.23 10.33
N ASP A 303 -8.19 12.38 10.95
CA ASP A 303 -9.18 13.39 10.53
C ASP A 303 -8.74 14.76 11.01
N VAL A 304 -8.50 15.71 10.10
CA VAL A 304 -8.15 17.09 10.45
C VAL A 304 -9.41 17.96 10.37
N VAL A 305 -9.71 18.70 11.43
CA VAL A 305 -10.81 19.66 11.47
C VAL A 305 -10.24 21.04 11.77
N LYS A 306 -10.37 21.96 10.81
CA LYS A 306 -9.91 23.34 10.88
C LYS A 306 -11.09 24.29 10.89
N SER A 307 -11.56 24.61 12.10
CA SER A 307 -12.69 25.50 12.32
C SER A 307 -12.29 26.90 12.79
N ILE A 308 -10.99 27.17 12.91
CA ILE A 308 -10.42 28.45 13.34
C ILE A 308 -9.89 29.24 12.14
N SER A 309 -9.70 30.55 12.31
CA SER A 309 -9.19 31.45 11.27
C SER A 309 -7.67 31.37 11.05
N SER A 310 -6.93 30.58 11.84
CA SER A 310 -5.49 30.37 11.63
C SER A 310 -5.21 29.87 10.21
N ASN A 311 -4.22 30.44 9.54
CA ASN A 311 -3.74 29.91 8.26
C ASN A 311 -2.80 28.73 8.46
N ILE A 312 -2.66 27.88 7.45
CA ILE A 312 -1.60 26.87 7.36
C ILE A 312 -0.67 27.26 6.21
N ASP A 313 0.58 27.55 6.53
CA ASP A 313 1.62 27.87 5.57
C ASP A 313 2.44 26.61 5.34
N GLY A 314 1.81 25.67 4.63
CA GLY A 314 2.30 24.30 4.51
C GLY A 314 1.38 23.41 3.68
N GLN A 315 1.88 22.22 3.36
CA GLN A 315 1.06 21.13 2.84
C GLN A 315 0.21 20.49 3.93
N VAL A 316 -0.97 20.01 3.56
CA VAL A 316 -1.85 19.21 4.42
C VAL A 316 -2.01 17.82 3.84
N ILE A 317 -1.49 16.81 4.54
CA ILE A 317 -1.67 15.39 4.25
C ILE A 317 -2.48 14.76 5.39
N ALA A 318 -3.69 14.29 5.11
CA ALA A 318 -4.61 13.82 6.13
C ALA A 318 -5.49 12.65 5.66
N ARG A 319 -6.02 11.83 6.57
CA ARG A 319 -7.03 10.82 6.18
C ARG A 319 -8.28 11.51 5.65
N SER A 320 -8.81 12.49 6.39
CA SER A 320 -9.86 13.40 5.93
C SER A 320 -9.58 14.82 6.40
N TYR A 321 -10.20 15.82 5.77
CA TYR A 321 -10.03 17.21 6.14
C TYR A 321 -11.36 17.97 6.06
N ASP A 322 -11.69 18.71 7.11
CA ASP A 322 -12.80 19.67 7.14
C ASP A 322 -12.21 21.07 7.36
N GLN A 323 -12.30 21.92 6.34
CA GLN A 323 -11.89 23.31 6.41
C GLN A 323 -13.10 24.22 6.40
N SER A 324 -13.37 24.81 7.57
CA SER A 324 -14.44 25.79 7.76
C SER A 324 -13.93 27.14 8.26
N GLY A 325 -12.62 27.34 8.35
CA GLY A 325 -11.99 28.60 8.73
C GLY A 325 -10.54 28.69 8.23
N GLY A 326 -10.06 29.94 8.06
CA GLY A 326 -8.72 30.30 7.60
C GLY A 326 -8.31 29.72 6.23
N GLU A 327 -7.07 29.94 5.85
CA GLU A 327 -6.55 29.62 4.51
C GLU A 327 -5.52 28.47 4.58
N ASN A 328 -5.22 27.85 3.43
CA ASN A 328 -3.99 27.06 3.27
C ASN A 328 -3.12 27.72 2.20
N HIS A 329 -1.97 28.26 2.60
CA HIS A 329 -1.02 28.88 1.71
C HIS A 329 -0.14 27.83 1.02
N TYR A 330 0.28 28.12 -0.21
CA TYR A 330 1.01 27.18 -1.03
C TYR A 330 2.48 27.13 -0.66
N GLN A 331 2.77 26.31 0.34
CA GLN A 331 4.12 26.10 0.83
C GLN A 331 4.42 24.61 0.88
N LEU A 332 4.83 24.03 -0.25
CA LEU A 332 5.20 22.62 -0.29
C LEU A 332 6.38 22.34 0.62
N PHE A 333 6.34 21.24 1.37
CA PHE A 333 7.51 20.85 2.16
C PHE A 333 8.68 20.59 1.20
N ASN A 334 9.83 21.19 1.47
CA ASN A 334 10.96 21.24 0.54
C ASN A 334 12.28 20.87 1.24
N ALA A 335 12.29 19.73 1.92
CA ALA A 335 13.50 19.15 2.48
C ALA A 335 13.45 17.63 2.45
N ASN A 336 14.61 16.99 2.54
CA ASN A 336 14.72 15.54 2.66
C ASN A 336 14.75 15.13 4.14
N VAL A 337 13.92 14.16 4.52
CA VAL A 337 13.86 13.63 5.89
C VAL A 337 13.92 12.10 5.79
N PRO A 338 15.12 11.48 5.81
CA PRO A 338 15.29 10.03 5.62
C PRO A 338 14.63 9.16 6.71
N GLY A 339 14.08 9.74 7.77
CA GLY A 339 13.68 9.02 8.98
C GLY A 339 14.91 8.55 9.79
N CYS A 340 14.67 7.89 10.92
CA CYS A 340 15.76 7.38 11.77
C CYS A 340 15.64 5.89 12.08
N LYS A 341 14.72 5.19 11.40
CA LYS A 341 14.85 3.75 11.26
C LYS A 341 15.96 3.51 10.23
N GLU A 342 17.11 3.04 10.70
CA GLU A 342 18.12 2.38 9.88
C GLU A 342 17.44 1.45 8.88
N ASN A 343 17.97 1.38 7.66
CA ASN A 343 17.56 0.48 6.58
C ASN A 343 17.30 -0.95 7.08
N SER A 344 16.11 -1.23 7.62
CA SER A 344 15.58 -2.57 7.68
C SER A 344 14.94 -2.79 6.33
N LEU A 345 15.75 -3.20 5.35
CA LEU A 345 15.18 -3.97 4.26
C LEU A 345 14.36 -5.10 4.92
N PRO A 346 13.11 -5.33 4.47
CA PRO A 346 12.33 -6.47 4.92
C PRO A 346 13.16 -7.76 4.85
N VAL A 347 12.87 -8.75 5.69
CA VAL A 347 13.57 -10.04 5.65
C VAL A 347 13.67 -10.53 4.21
N GLU A 348 14.90 -10.68 3.71
CA GLU A 348 15.14 -11.22 2.37
C GLU A 348 15.25 -12.74 2.49
N LEU A 349 14.23 -13.45 1.99
CA LEU A 349 14.30 -14.89 1.87
C LEU A 349 15.29 -15.27 0.77
N SER A 350 16.29 -16.07 1.12
CA SER A 350 17.17 -16.72 0.14
C SER A 350 16.47 -17.88 -0.54
N TYR A 351 15.62 -18.62 0.20
CA TYR A 351 14.75 -19.66 -0.35
C TYR A 351 13.58 -19.98 0.59
N PHE A 352 12.53 -20.57 0.03
CA PHE A 352 11.48 -21.27 0.77
C PHE A 352 11.01 -22.47 -0.07
N LYS A 353 10.97 -23.66 0.55
CA LYS A 353 10.66 -24.95 -0.11
C LYS A 353 9.80 -25.83 0.79
N ALA A 354 9.03 -26.73 0.17
CA ALA A 354 8.29 -27.79 0.86
C ALA A 354 8.49 -29.12 0.12
N GLU A 355 8.81 -30.17 0.86
CA GLU A 355 9.09 -31.51 0.33
C GLU A 355 8.41 -32.58 1.20
N ALA A 356 7.98 -33.70 0.60
CA ALA A 356 7.37 -34.80 1.34
C ALA A 356 8.46 -35.74 1.89
N ASN A 357 8.34 -36.15 3.15
CA ASN A 357 9.24 -37.16 3.73
C ASN A 357 8.67 -38.59 3.63
N ASN A 358 9.48 -39.58 4.00
CA ASN A 358 9.11 -41.00 3.95
C ASN A 358 7.95 -41.39 4.89
N GLN A 359 7.61 -40.52 5.85
CA GLN A 359 6.53 -40.66 6.82
C GLN A 359 5.25 -39.92 6.40
N GLN A 360 5.16 -39.46 5.15
CA GLN A 360 4.00 -38.73 4.60
C GLN A 360 3.74 -37.39 5.31
N GLN A 361 4.81 -36.71 5.72
CA GLN A 361 4.75 -35.39 6.33
C GLN A 361 5.34 -34.36 5.37
N ALA A 362 4.88 -33.11 5.46
CA ALA A 362 5.48 -32.01 4.73
C ALA A 362 6.65 -31.42 5.54
N VAL A 363 7.84 -31.42 4.97
CA VAL A 363 9.03 -30.77 5.50
C VAL A 363 9.19 -29.43 4.79
N LEU A 364 9.06 -28.35 5.56
CA LEU A 364 9.27 -27.00 5.11
C LEU A 364 10.66 -26.52 5.52
N SER A 365 11.35 -25.90 4.58
CA SER A 365 12.68 -25.34 4.80
C SER A 365 12.79 -23.96 4.18
N TRP A 366 13.28 -22.99 4.94
CA TRP A 366 13.56 -21.64 4.43
C TRP A 366 14.87 -21.11 4.97
N GLY A 367 15.45 -20.22 4.17
CA GLY A 367 16.62 -19.46 4.55
C GLY A 367 16.36 -17.97 4.43
N THR A 368 16.94 -17.20 5.34
CA THR A 368 17.03 -15.75 5.25
C THR A 368 18.47 -15.39 4.87
N ALA A 369 18.66 -14.40 4.00
CA ALA A 369 19.99 -13.85 3.74
C ALA A 369 20.41 -12.89 4.87
N GLN A 370 19.44 -12.13 5.37
CA GLN A 370 19.56 -11.20 6.49
C GLN A 370 18.21 -11.10 7.22
N GLU A 371 18.27 -10.87 8.54
CA GLU A 371 17.12 -10.56 9.38
C GLU A 371 17.34 -9.25 10.10
N VAL A 372 16.34 -8.37 10.06
CA VAL A 372 16.36 -7.10 10.78
C VAL A 372 15.01 -6.89 11.43
N ASN A 373 15.00 -6.69 12.75
CA ASN A 373 13.79 -6.52 13.56
C ASN A 373 12.75 -7.64 13.41
N SER A 374 13.14 -8.85 13.00
CA SER A 374 12.21 -9.95 12.80
C SER A 374 11.92 -10.65 14.12
N ALA A 375 10.67 -10.62 14.59
CA ALA A 375 10.29 -11.32 15.82
C ALA A 375 10.11 -12.82 15.57
N TYR A 376 9.28 -13.19 14.59
CA TYR A 376 8.98 -14.59 14.28
C TYR A 376 8.36 -14.77 12.90
N PHE A 377 8.38 -16.01 12.41
CA PHE A 377 7.63 -16.44 11.25
C PHE A 377 6.40 -17.23 11.69
N ILE A 378 5.27 -16.96 11.05
CA ILE A 378 4.06 -17.79 11.06
C ILE A 378 4.08 -18.62 9.79
N VAL A 379 4.15 -19.94 9.94
CA VAL A 379 3.92 -20.90 8.86
C VAL A 379 2.41 -21.01 8.67
N GLU A 380 1.95 -20.70 7.47
CA GLU A 380 0.54 -20.78 7.10
C GLU A 380 0.31 -21.89 6.08
N LYS A 381 -0.79 -22.64 6.22
CA LYS A 381 -1.18 -23.77 5.38
C LYS A 381 -2.51 -23.49 4.68
N SER A 382 -2.67 -24.02 3.47
CA SER A 382 -3.91 -23.94 2.70
C SER A 382 -4.15 -25.23 1.91
N ARG A 383 -5.43 -25.56 1.71
CA ARG A 383 -5.92 -26.68 0.89
C ARG A 383 -6.21 -26.30 -0.55
N ASP A 384 -6.60 -25.04 -0.76
CA ASP A 384 -7.08 -24.51 -2.04
C ASP A 384 -6.13 -23.46 -2.64
N GLY A 385 -5.06 -23.13 -1.93
CA GLY A 385 -4.10 -22.08 -2.31
C GLY A 385 -4.64 -20.66 -2.14
N LYS A 386 -5.82 -20.48 -1.51
CA LYS A 386 -6.50 -19.20 -1.34
C LYS A 386 -6.68 -18.85 0.14
N SER A 387 -7.26 -19.78 0.90
CA SER A 387 -7.54 -19.60 2.33
C SER A 387 -6.41 -20.21 3.15
N PHE A 388 -5.65 -19.38 3.86
CA PHE A 388 -4.48 -19.79 4.65
C PHE A 388 -4.75 -19.64 6.14
N GLU A 389 -4.39 -20.67 6.91
CA GLU A 389 -4.45 -20.68 8.39
C GLU A 389 -3.05 -20.83 8.98
N GLY A 390 -2.78 -20.16 10.11
CA GLY A 390 -1.50 -20.29 10.81
C GLY A 390 -1.40 -21.60 11.57
N ILE A 391 -0.41 -22.43 11.24
CA ILE A 391 -0.21 -23.76 11.85
C ILE A 391 0.99 -23.82 12.79
N ARG A 392 1.95 -22.89 12.65
CA ARG A 392 3.11 -22.83 13.54
C ARG A 392 3.72 -21.44 13.59
N THR A 393 4.19 -21.06 14.78
CA THR A 393 5.10 -19.92 14.97
C THR A 393 6.53 -20.42 15.21
N VAL A 394 7.50 -19.82 14.51
CA VAL A 394 8.93 -20.10 14.63
C VAL A 394 9.66 -18.80 14.91
N ALA A 395 10.31 -18.71 16.07
CA ALA A 395 11.07 -17.52 16.46
C ALA A 395 12.18 -17.22 15.43
N ALA A 396 12.28 -15.97 15.02
CA ALA A 396 13.37 -15.50 14.19
C ALA A 396 14.59 -15.15 15.07
N LYS A 397 15.73 -14.83 14.47
CA LYS A 397 16.93 -14.41 15.20
C LYS A 397 16.91 -12.94 15.61
N GLY A 398 15.86 -12.17 15.29
CA GLY A 398 15.75 -10.77 15.67
C GLY A 398 16.57 -9.87 14.74
N GLN A 399 17.89 -9.94 14.91
CA GLN A 399 18.88 -9.14 14.20
C GLN A 399 20.04 -10.04 13.75
N SER A 400 20.15 -10.32 12.46
CA SER A 400 21.25 -11.12 11.93
C SER A 400 21.66 -10.64 10.54
N LYS A 401 22.97 -10.36 10.36
CA LYS A 401 23.59 -10.12 9.05
C LYS A 401 24.10 -11.40 8.39
N GLN A 402 23.93 -12.55 9.05
CA GLN A 402 24.35 -13.85 8.55
C GLN A 402 23.14 -14.65 8.10
N ALA A 403 23.32 -15.45 7.05
CA ALA A 403 22.26 -16.31 6.56
C ALA A 403 21.76 -17.26 7.67
N GLN A 404 20.46 -17.32 7.88
CA GLN A 404 19.84 -18.26 8.81
C GLN A 404 19.08 -19.32 8.04
N ALA A 405 18.99 -20.52 8.62
CA ALA A 405 18.24 -21.63 8.07
C ALA A 405 17.25 -22.14 9.13
N TYR A 406 16.04 -22.42 8.68
CA TYR A 406 14.95 -22.89 9.50
C TYR A 406 14.31 -24.11 8.86
N THR A 407 13.77 -24.99 9.70
CA THR A 407 12.98 -26.12 9.24
C THR A 407 11.77 -26.32 10.14
N PHE A 408 10.68 -26.77 9.55
CA PHE A 408 9.47 -27.14 10.25
C PHE A 408 8.83 -28.35 9.55
N VAL A 409 8.35 -29.31 10.34
CA VAL A 409 7.68 -30.51 9.85
C VAL A 409 6.20 -30.45 10.21
N ASP A 410 5.34 -30.35 9.19
CA ASP A 410 3.90 -30.54 9.37
C ASP A 410 3.57 -32.03 9.41
N GLN A 411 3.46 -32.55 10.63
CA GLN A 411 3.11 -33.95 10.89
C GLN A 411 1.65 -34.29 10.55
N GLN A 412 0.80 -33.27 10.40
CA GLN A 412 -0.63 -33.39 10.08
C GLN A 412 -0.89 -32.94 8.63
N ALA A 413 0.14 -32.96 7.79
CA ALA A 413 0.00 -32.78 6.35
C ALA A 413 -0.92 -33.88 5.82
N THR A 414 -2.02 -33.47 5.20
CA THR A 414 -3.10 -34.39 4.82
C THR A 414 -2.98 -34.71 3.34
N TYR A 415 -3.40 -35.90 2.95
CA TYR A 415 -3.13 -36.47 1.63
C TYR A 415 -3.60 -35.57 0.47
N GLY A 416 -2.85 -35.59 -0.62
CA GLY A 416 -3.04 -34.71 -1.77
C GLY A 416 -2.19 -33.43 -1.70
N VAL A 417 -2.59 -32.40 -2.44
CA VAL A 417 -1.85 -31.13 -2.53
C VAL A 417 -2.02 -30.34 -1.24
N ASN A 418 -0.92 -29.82 -0.71
CA ASN A 418 -0.85 -28.90 0.41
C ASN A 418 -0.08 -27.65 -0.03
N TYR A 419 -0.62 -26.46 0.25
CA TYR A 419 0.04 -25.19 0.00
C TYR A 419 0.54 -24.59 1.31
N TYR A 420 1.73 -23.99 1.28
CA TYR A 420 2.32 -23.33 2.42
C TYR A 420 2.87 -21.96 2.05
N ARG A 421 2.80 -21.01 2.98
CA ARG A 421 3.48 -19.72 2.89
C ARG A 421 4.02 -19.29 4.25
N LEU A 422 4.94 -18.34 4.24
CA LEU A 422 5.45 -17.71 5.45
C LEU A 422 4.86 -16.31 5.58
N ARG A 423 4.40 -15.98 6.78
CA ARG A 423 4.14 -14.61 7.20
C ARG A 423 5.15 -14.24 8.27
N GLN A 424 6.03 -13.31 7.98
CA GLN A 424 6.96 -12.78 8.96
C GLN A 424 6.29 -11.68 9.79
N MET A 425 6.60 -11.65 11.08
CA MET A 425 6.15 -10.64 12.04
C MET A 425 7.38 -9.94 12.62
N ASP A 426 7.38 -8.61 12.56
CA ASP A 426 8.44 -7.76 13.12
C ASP A 426 8.23 -7.55 14.63
N THR A 427 9.31 -7.18 15.33
CA THR A 427 9.28 -6.77 16.75
C THR A 427 8.45 -5.52 16.99
N ASP A 428 8.19 -4.72 15.93
CA ASP A 428 7.32 -3.54 15.97
C ASP A 428 5.87 -3.83 15.52
N GLY A 429 5.51 -5.10 15.34
CA GLY A 429 4.14 -5.54 15.05
C GLY A 429 3.75 -5.54 13.57
N ARG A 430 4.65 -5.12 12.67
CA ARG A 430 4.44 -5.23 11.22
C ARG A 430 4.48 -6.68 10.75
N SER A 431 3.94 -6.92 9.55
CA SER A 431 3.98 -8.24 8.92
C SER A 431 4.21 -8.20 7.42
N GLN A 432 4.88 -9.24 6.90
CA GLN A 432 5.13 -9.46 5.48
C GLN A 432 4.76 -10.91 5.10
N VAL A 433 4.05 -11.09 3.99
CA VAL A 433 3.71 -12.42 3.46
C VAL A 433 4.58 -12.73 2.24
N PHE A 434 5.17 -13.93 2.21
CA PHE A 434 6.01 -14.41 1.11
C PHE A 434 5.23 -15.29 0.13
N ARG A 435 5.82 -15.54 -1.05
CA ARG A 435 5.25 -16.43 -2.07
C ARG A 435 5.03 -17.83 -1.51
N SER A 436 3.92 -18.45 -1.91
CA SER A 436 3.57 -19.80 -1.48
C SER A 436 4.31 -20.89 -2.27
N VAL A 437 4.53 -22.03 -1.63
CA VAL A 437 5.01 -23.28 -2.23
C VAL A 437 3.97 -24.38 -2.06
N SER A 438 4.07 -25.45 -2.84
CA SER A 438 3.17 -26.61 -2.75
C SER A 438 3.93 -27.92 -2.65
N VAL A 439 3.34 -28.90 -1.97
CA VAL A 439 3.84 -30.28 -1.86
C VAL A 439 2.66 -31.25 -1.92
N ILE A 440 2.89 -32.43 -2.52
CA ILE A 440 1.90 -33.51 -2.59
C ILE A 440 2.27 -34.57 -1.56
N ILE A 441 1.32 -34.94 -0.70
CA ILE A 441 1.47 -36.04 0.26
C ILE A 441 0.70 -37.25 -0.26
N ASP A 442 1.41 -38.32 -0.57
CA ASP A 442 0.80 -39.56 -1.07
C ASP A 442 0.05 -40.31 0.05
N SER A 443 -1.14 -40.84 -0.29
CA SER A 443 -1.88 -41.79 0.57
C SER A 443 -1.12 -43.13 0.71
N PRO A 444 -1.22 -43.85 1.85
CA PRO A 444 -0.69 -45.21 1.98
C PRO A 444 -1.22 -46.16 0.90
N GLU A 445 -2.46 -45.96 0.46
CA GLU A 445 -3.06 -46.73 -0.65
C GLU A 445 -2.35 -46.48 -1.99
N ASN A 446 -1.63 -45.35 -2.15
CA ASN A 446 -0.84 -45.04 -3.35
C ASN A 446 0.45 -45.86 -3.47
N ARG A 447 0.88 -46.60 -2.43
CA ARG A 447 2.12 -47.40 -2.45
C ARG A 447 1.97 -48.82 -3.02
N LEU A 448 0.75 -49.37 -3.10
CA LEU A 448 0.52 -50.78 -3.47
C LEU A 448 0.76 -51.07 -4.95
N PHE A 449 0.36 -50.14 -5.82
CA PHE A 449 0.71 -50.18 -7.24
C PHE A 449 0.63 -48.82 -7.93
N SER A 450 1.47 -48.64 -8.96
CA SER A 450 1.51 -47.47 -9.84
C SER A 450 1.27 -47.86 -11.29
N VAL A 451 0.71 -46.93 -12.07
CA VAL A 451 0.37 -47.13 -13.49
C VAL A 451 1.02 -46.01 -14.30
N TYR A 452 1.78 -46.36 -15.33
CA TYR A 452 2.43 -45.39 -16.21
C TYR A 452 2.55 -45.87 -17.67
N PRO A 453 2.55 -44.92 -18.62
CA PRO A 453 2.22 -43.52 -18.43
C PRO A 453 0.73 -43.35 -18.10
N ASN A 454 0.40 -42.36 -17.28
CA ASN A 454 -0.97 -41.94 -17.02
C ASN A 454 -0.98 -40.40 -16.93
N PRO A 455 -1.51 -39.67 -17.93
CA PRO A 455 -2.34 -40.15 -19.04
C PRO A 455 -1.60 -41.02 -20.10
N ASN A 456 -2.35 -41.86 -20.82
CA ASN A 456 -1.88 -42.74 -21.89
C ASN A 456 -2.61 -42.42 -23.22
N ARG A 457 -2.03 -42.77 -24.37
CA ARG A 457 -2.62 -42.50 -25.71
C ARG A 457 -3.49 -43.64 -26.28
N GLY A 458 -3.91 -44.57 -25.42
CA GLY A 458 -4.64 -45.78 -25.80
C GLY A 458 -3.75 -46.95 -26.21
N GLU A 459 -2.46 -46.88 -25.87
CA GLU A 459 -1.45 -47.90 -26.13
C GLU A 459 -1.19 -48.77 -24.88
N ALA A 460 -0.30 -49.75 -24.99
CA ALA A 460 0.13 -50.54 -23.85
C ALA A 460 0.72 -49.67 -22.71
N PHE A 461 0.48 -50.07 -21.47
CA PHE A 461 0.98 -49.37 -20.28
C PHE A 461 1.56 -50.35 -19.26
N SER A 462 2.42 -49.83 -18.39
CA SER A 462 3.07 -50.59 -17.33
C SER A 462 2.38 -50.39 -15.99
N VAL A 463 2.30 -51.46 -15.24
CA VAL A 463 1.75 -51.50 -13.89
C VAL A 463 2.82 -52.08 -12.98
N ARG A 464 3.33 -51.27 -12.05
CA ARG A 464 4.29 -51.73 -11.04
C ARG A 464 3.51 -52.08 -9.79
N VAL A 465 3.67 -53.31 -9.32
CA VAL A 465 3.00 -53.86 -8.13
C VAL A 465 4.05 -54.22 -7.07
N GLN A 466 3.74 -54.04 -5.79
CA GLN A 466 4.64 -54.47 -4.72
C GLN A 466 4.53 -55.97 -4.41
N ASP A 467 3.32 -56.53 -4.53
CA ASP A 467 3.01 -57.94 -4.21
C ASP A 467 2.56 -58.74 -5.45
N GLU A 468 2.61 -60.07 -5.34
CA GLU A 468 2.11 -60.97 -6.39
C GLU A 468 0.62 -60.72 -6.67
N THR A 469 0.32 -60.26 -7.88
CA THR A 469 -1.05 -60.00 -8.32
C THR A 469 -1.76 -61.30 -8.68
N THR A 470 -2.92 -61.54 -8.04
CA THR A 470 -3.82 -62.67 -8.36
C THR A 470 -4.81 -62.36 -9.48
N GLN A 471 -5.20 -61.09 -9.64
CA GLN A 471 -6.10 -60.66 -10.71
C GLN A 471 -5.86 -59.19 -11.12
N LEU A 472 -5.93 -58.89 -12.41
CA LEU A 472 -5.91 -57.51 -12.93
C LEU A 472 -7.03 -57.34 -13.97
N GLN A 473 -7.76 -56.24 -13.87
CA GLN A 473 -8.90 -55.93 -14.72
C GLN A 473 -8.94 -54.45 -15.10
N LEU A 474 -9.06 -54.18 -16.40
CA LEU A 474 -9.36 -52.85 -16.92
C LEU A 474 -10.87 -52.74 -17.19
N GLN A 475 -11.49 -51.65 -16.79
CA GLN A 475 -12.92 -51.39 -17.02
C GLN A 475 -13.20 -49.91 -17.29
N THR A 476 -14.32 -49.62 -17.94
CA THR A 476 -14.85 -48.26 -18.07
C THR A 476 -15.42 -47.77 -16.73
N LEU A 477 -15.74 -46.47 -16.62
CA LEU A 477 -16.45 -45.93 -15.44
C LEU A 477 -17.83 -46.59 -15.21
N GLN A 478 -18.47 -47.09 -16.26
CA GLN A 478 -19.73 -47.83 -16.19
C GLN A 478 -19.55 -49.31 -15.78
N GLY A 479 -18.31 -49.74 -15.50
CA GLY A 479 -18.00 -51.10 -15.07
C GLY A 479 -17.90 -52.13 -16.21
N VAL A 480 -17.93 -51.69 -17.47
CA VAL A 480 -17.77 -52.59 -18.62
C VAL A 480 -16.31 -53.02 -18.72
N ARG A 481 -16.06 -54.33 -18.72
CA ARG A 481 -14.71 -54.89 -18.79
C ARG A 481 -14.09 -54.65 -20.17
N VAL A 482 -12.85 -54.19 -20.17
CA VAL A 482 -12.03 -54.04 -21.38
C VAL A 482 -11.03 -55.19 -21.43
N PRO A 483 -11.04 -56.02 -22.48
CA PRO A 483 -10.11 -57.14 -22.56
C PRO A 483 -8.66 -56.65 -22.75
N VAL A 484 -7.75 -57.25 -21.99
CA VAL A 484 -6.32 -56.93 -22.00
C VAL A 484 -5.49 -58.21 -21.99
N GLN A 485 -4.35 -58.21 -22.66
CA GLN A 485 -3.30 -59.20 -22.50
C GLN A 485 -2.27 -58.68 -21.49
N ILE A 486 -1.90 -59.53 -20.53
CA ILE A 486 -0.96 -59.19 -19.47
C ILE A 486 0.31 -60.00 -19.69
N SER A 487 1.44 -59.32 -19.78
CA SER A 487 2.76 -59.95 -19.88
C SER A 487 3.57 -59.57 -18.64
N PRO A 488 3.90 -60.53 -17.75
CA PRO A 488 4.74 -60.25 -16.59
C PRO A 488 6.18 -60.00 -17.03
N THR A 489 6.81 -59.00 -16.42
CA THR A 489 8.25 -58.75 -16.39
C THR A 489 8.68 -58.70 -14.92
N SER A 490 10.00 -58.77 -14.63
CA SER A 490 10.54 -59.11 -13.30
C SER A 490 9.95 -58.38 -12.09
N GLN A 491 9.42 -57.15 -12.22
CA GLN A 491 8.67 -56.43 -11.17
C GLN A 491 7.51 -55.57 -11.74
N GLU A 492 7.10 -55.81 -12.99
CA GLU A 492 6.10 -55.00 -13.69
C GLU A 492 5.15 -55.91 -14.50
N LEU A 493 3.91 -55.47 -14.64
CA LEU A 493 2.95 -56.09 -15.54
C LEU A 493 2.76 -55.16 -16.73
N ARG A 494 3.11 -55.63 -17.93
CA ARG A 494 2.77 -54.92 -19.16
C ARG A 494 1.34 -55.28 -19.55
N VAL A 495 0.48 -54.27 -19.59
CA VAL A 495 -0.93 -54.41 -19.96
C VAL A 495 -1.13 -53.91 -21.38
N ASN A 496 -1.52 -54.81 -22.28
CA ASN A 496 -1.79 -54.53 -23.68
C ASN A 496 -3.30 -54.66 -23.95
N PRO A 497 -4.03 -53.55 -24.16
CA PRO A 497 -5.42 -53.62 -24.61
C PRO A 497 -5.55 -54.43 -25.91
N THR A 498 -6.51 -55.35 -25.99
CA THR A 498 -6.72 -56.15 -27.21
C THR A 498 -7.54 -55.40 -28.27
N GLN A 499 -7.98 -54.19 -27.94
CA GLN A 499 -8.74 -53.28 -28.78
C GLN A 499 -8.30 -51.84 -28.48
N SER A 500 -8.46 -50.95 -29.46
CA SER A 500 -8.15 -49.52 -29.27
C SER A 500 -9.02 -48.92 -28.16
N LEU A 501 -8.38 -48.24 -27.22
CA LEU A 501 -9.08 -47.52 -26.16
C LEU A 501 -9.55 -46.17 -26.69
N VAL A 502 -10.83 -45.87 -26.51
CA VAL A 502 -11.39 -44.54 -26.82
C VAL A 502 -10.95 -43.54 -25.75
N PRO A 503 -10.65 -42.27 -26.09
CA PRO A 503 -10.36 -41.21 -25.12
C PRO A 503 -11.42 -41.13 -24.01
N GLY A 504 -10.95 -41.08 -22.76
CA GLY A 504 -11.84 -41.15 -21.60
C GLY A 504 -11.14 -41.66 -20.34
N THR A 505 -11.96 -41.85 -19.30
CA THR A 505 -11.48 -42.37 -18.02
C THR A 505 -11.80 -43.86 -17.87
N TYR A 506 -10.79 -44.64 -17.50
CA TYR A 506 -10.89 -46.06 -17.19
C TYR A 506 -10.46 -46.30 -15.74
N VAL A 507 -10.84 -47.45 -15.20
CA VAL A 507 -10.44 -47.92 -13.88
C VAL A 507 -9.69 -49.23 -14.04
N LEU A 508 -8.45 -49.26 -13.55
CA LEU A 508 -7.66 -50.48 -13.41
C LEU A 508 -7.85 -51.01 -12.00
N ARG A 509 -8.37 -52.22 -11.87
CA ARG A 509 -8.50 -52.95 -10.61
C ARG A 509 -7.43 -54.03 -10.53
N ILE A 510 -6.79 -54.16 -9.38
CA ILE A 510 -5.80 -55.18 -9.07
C ILE A 510 -6.24 -55.87 -7.79
N GLN A 511 -6.14 -57.19 -7.75
CA GLN A 511 -6.36 -57.99 -6.55
C GLN A 511 -5.11 -58.79 -6.26
N ASP A 512 -4.64 -58.72 -5.01
CA ASP A 512 -3.60 -59.57 -4.45
C ASP A 512 -4.14 -60.31 -3.21
N ARG A 513 -3.25 -60.91 -2.41
CA ARG A 513 -3.62 -61.62 -1.18
C ARG A 513 -4.12 -60.70 -0.07
N SER A 514 -3.82 -59.41 -0.15
CA SER A 514 -4.11 -58.38 0.86
C SER A 514 -5.41 -57.62 0.59
N GLY A 515 -5.87 -57.57 -0.67
CA GLY A 515 -7.17 -56.98 -1.00
C GLY A 515 -7.36 -56.62 -2.49
N VAL A 516 -8.39 -55.82 -2.75
CA VAL A 516 -8.70 -55.28 -4.09
C VAL A 516 -8.46 -53.78 -4.09
N TYR A 517 -7.65 -53.32 -5.05
CA TYR A 517 -7.23 -51.94 -5.21
C TYR A 517 -7.62 -51.42 -6.59
N ALA A 518 -7.84 -50.11 -6.71
CA ALA A 518 -8.25 -49.49 -7.97
C ALA A 518 -7.50 -48.19 -8.27
N ARG A 519 -7.17 -47.96 -9.55
CA ARG A 519 -6.58 -46.71 -10.05
C ARG A 519 -7.31 -46.20 -11.27
N LYS A 520 -7.44 -44.89 -11.34
CA LYS A 520 -7.93 -44.19 -12.52
C LYS A 520 -6.84 -44.13 -13.58
N ILE A 521 -7.17 -44.51 -14.82
CA ILE A 521 -6.34 -44.31 -16.01
C ILE A 521 -7.05 -43.31 -16.92
N VAL A 522 -6.32 -42.31 -17.41
CA VAL A 522 -6.82 -41.33 -18.38
C VAL A 522 -6.25 -41.66 -19.75
N ILE A 523 -7.13 -41.88 -20.73
CA ILE A 523 -6.79 -42.02 -22.14
C ILE A 523 -7.09 -40.69 -22.85
N LEU A 524 -6.07 -40.14 -23.51
CA LEU A 524 -6.15 -38.85 -24.24
C LEU A 524 -6.69 -39.01 -25.66
#